data_AF-A0A8I1U999-F1
#
_entry.id   AF-A0A8I1U999-F1
#
_cell.length_a   1.000
_cell.length_b   1.000
_cell.length_c   1.000
_cell.angle_alpha   90.00
_cell.angle_beta   90.00
_cell.angle_gamma   90.00
#
_symmetry.space_group_name_H-M   'P 1'
#
loop_
_entity.id
_entity.type
_entity.pdbx_description
1 polymer ?
#
loop_
_entity_poly.entity_id
_entity_poly.type
_entity_poly.pdbx_seq_one_letter_code
_entity_poly.pdbx_strand_id
1 'polypeptide(L)' 'MRNQEELKVKTIIAMSLALAASFAWAHSGGTNAQGCHNETKTGSYHCH' A
#
# COMPACT_ATOMS: atom_id res chain seq x y z
N MET A 1 -9.24 37.72 -6.20
CA MET A 1 -9.89 36.54 -6.82
C MET A 1 -8.89 35.42 -7.11
N ARG A 2 -7.75 35.70 -7.77
CA ARG A 2 -6.63 34.75 -7.98
C ARG A 2 -6.24 33.88 -6.76
N ASN A 3 -6.02 34.49 -5.59
CA ASN A 3 -5.59 33.73 -4.39
C ASN A 3 -6.65 32.76 -3.85
N GLN A 4 -7.94 32.98 -4.13
CA GLN A 4 -9.01 32.10 -3.69
C GLN A 4 -9.10 30.84 -4.57
N GLU A 5 -8.79 30.98 -5.86
CA GLU A 5 -8.73 29.86 -6.79
C GLU A 5 -7.49 29.00 -6.52
N GLU A 6 -6.34 29.64 -6.27
CA GLU A 6 -5.11 28.98 -5.83
C GLU A 6 -5.31 28.18 -4.53
N LEU A 7 -6.00 28.78 -3.54
CA LEU A 7 -6.28 28.10 -2.28
C LEU A 7 -7.17 26.87 -2.49
N LYS A 8 -8.22 26.98 -3.31
CA LYS A 8 -9.12 25.85 -3.64
C LYS A 8 -8.38 24.73 -4.35
N VAL A 9 -7.55 25.04 -5.34
CA VAL A 9 -6.75 24.04 -6.07
C VAL A 9 -5.79 23.34 -5.12
N LYS A 10 -5.10 24.08 -4.26
CA LYS A 10 -4.22 23.50 -3.22
C LYS A 10 -4.96 22.60 -2.24
N THR A 11 -6.17 22.99 -1.81
CA THR A 11 -7.01 22.16 -0.94
C THR A 11 -7.47 20.88 -1.63
N ILE A 12 -7.88 20.95 -2.90
CA ILE A 12 -8.28 19.76 -3.69
C ILE A 12 -7.09 18.80 -3.84
N ILE A 13 -5.91 19.32 -4.17
CA ILE A 13 -4.68 18.52 -4.29
C ILE A 13 -4.34 17.86 -2.95
N ALA A 14 -4.36 18.62 -1.85
CA ALA A 14 -4.06 18.07 -0.53
C ALA A 14 -5.05 16.96 -0.12
N MET A 15 -6.35 17.14 -0.39
CA MET A 15 -7.38 16.13 -0.12
C MET A 15 -7.21 14.86 -0.96
N SER A 16 -6.88 14.98 -2.25
CA SER A 16 -6.68 13.81 -3.11
C SER A 16 -5.44 13.00 -2.71
N LEU A 17 -4.34 13.66 -2.33
CA LEU A 17 -3.16 13.01 -1.76
C LEU A 17 -3.47 12.26 -0.46
N ALA A 18 -4.25 12.87 0.44
CA ALA A 18 -4.65 12.22 1.69
C ALA A 18 -5.52 10.97 1.47
N LEU A 19 -6.43 11.00 0.48
CA LEU A 19 -7.27 9.86 0.11
C LEU A 19 -6.48 8.74 -0.57
N ALA A 20 -5.41 9.05 -1.28
CA ALA A 20 -4.57 8.05 -1.95
C ALA A 20 -3.66 7.29 -0.95
N ALA A 21 -3.34 7.88 0.21
CA ALA A 21 -2.40 7.31 1.17
C ALA A 21 -2.88 6.00 1.84
N SER A 22 -4.18 5.70 1.79
CA SER A 22 -4.77 4.50 2.40
C SER A 22 -4.78 3.26 1.48
N PHE A 23 -4.29 3.37 0.25
CA PHE A 23 -4.20 2.23 -0.67
C PHE A 23 -2.97 1.37 -0.35
N ALA A 24 -3.14 0.38 0.54
CA ALA A 24 -2.19 -0.69 0.77
C ALA A 24 -2.76 -2.01 0.21
N TRP A 25 -2.03 -2.68 -0.68
CA TRP A 25 -2.41 -3.99 -1.20
C TRP A 25 -1.68 -5.09 -0.44
N ALA A 26 -2.43 -6.00 0.17
CA ALA A 26 -1.85 -7.14 0.87
C ALA A 26 -1.25 -8.12 -0.16
N HIS A 27 0.05 -8.38 -0.06
CA HIS A 27 0.76 -9.39 -0.85
C HIS A 27 1.04 -10.64 -0.01
N SER A 28 1.19 -11.80 -0.67
CA SER A 28 1.33 -13.12 -0.03
C SER A 28 2.60 -13.31 0.83
N GLY A 29 3.54 -12.36 0.80
CA GLY A 29 4.69 -12.34 1.70
C GLY A 29 5.73 -13.42 1.40
N GLY A 30 5.88 -13.80 0.13
CA GLY A 30 6.87 -14.80 -0.29
C GLY A 30 6.39 -16.25 -0.16
N THR A 31 5.09 -16.46 0.03
CA THR A 31 4.47 -17.78 -0.08
C THR A 31 4.15 -18.12 -1.55
N ASN A 32 4.16 -19.42 -1.87
CA ASN A 32 3.78 -19.95 -3.17
C ASN A 32 2.26 -19.79 -3.40
N ALA A 33 1.77 -20.23 -4.57
CA ALA A 33 0.35 -20.15 -4.92
C ALA A 33 -0.59 -20.92 -3.96
N GLN A 34 -0.04 -21.78 -3.10
CA GLN A 34 -0.78 -22.56 -2.10
C GLN A 34 -0.70 -21.96 -0.69
N GLY A 35 -0.02 -20.81 -0.51
CA GLY A 35 0.17 -20.18 0.80
C GLY A 35 1.38 -20.68 1.58
N CYS A 36 2.30 -21.45 0.98
CA CYS A 36 3.42 -22.05 1.70
C CYS A 36 4.80 -21.44 1.39
N HIS A 37 5.73 -21.47 2.33
CA HIS A 37 7.13 -21.05 2.19
C HIS A 37 8.13 -22.11 2.68
N ASN A 38 9.37 -22.03 2.18
CA ASN A 38 10.51 -22.79 2.70
C ASN A 38 11.37 -21.88 3.58
N GLU A 39 11.55 -22.25 4.86
CA GLU A 39 12.43 -21.57 5.80
C GLU A 39 13.87 -22.09 5.61
N THR A 40 14.71 -21.30 4.94
CA THR A 40 16.07 -21.74 4.56
C THR A 40 17.01 -21.93 5.75
N LYS A 41 16.72 -21.28 6.88
CA LYS A 41 17.53 -21.35 8.10
C LYS A 41 17.37 -22.69 8.84
N THR A 42 16.17 -23.25 8.82
CA THR A 42 15.85 -24.50 9.54
C THR A 42 15.58 -25.67 8.59
N GLY A 43 15.44 -25.41 7.29
CA GLY A 43 15.02 -26.39 6.30
C GLY A 43 13.55 -26.82 6.42
N SER A 44 12.74 -26.05 7.17
CA SER A 44 11.33 -26.38 7.41
C SER A 44 10.44 -25.81 6.31
N TYR A 45 9.30 -26.48 6.06
CA TYR A 45 8.29 -26.03 5.11
C TYR A 45 7.01 -25.66 5.87
N HIS A 46 6.58 -24.42 5.73
CA HIS A 46 5.44 -23.88 6.45
C HIS A 46 4.36 -23.45 5.46
N CYS A 47 3.12 -23.82 5.73
CA CYS A 47 1.97 -23.28 5.03
C CYS A 47 1.27 -22.27 5.93
N HIS A 48 0.92 -21.12 5.36
CA HIS A 48 0.26 -20.00 6.01
C HIS A 48 -1.19 -19.92 5.54
#